data_AF-A0A938LII3-F1
#
_entry.id   AF-A0A938LII3-F1
#
_cell.length_a   1.000
_cell.length_b   1.000
_cell.length_c   1.000
_cell.angle_alpha   90.00
_cell.angle_beta   90.00
_cell.angle_gamma   90.00
#
_symmetry.space_group_name_H-M   'P 1'
#
loop_
_entity.id
_entity.type
_entity.pdbx_description
1 polymer ?
#
loop_
_entity_poly.entity_id
_entity_poly.type
_entity_poly.pdbx_seq_one_letter_code
_entity_poly.pdbx_strand_id
1 'polypeptide(L)'
;MLHYILRRLLYFIPTLIAIYTLAFLLMHAAPGSPFAQEKDLPPEVLAAREAEYHLDQPLWKQYLLYARDLASLRGHTSMRYEDRNVIHDILAPALPVSLALGVLALGLAVVVGTAAGVASAARPRSALDYLAMAGAMIGISQPSFVIASLLMAVFAFSLRWLPVGGWGSPGQMVLPALALGALPAAYIARLVRTGMLEVLSADFIRTARAKGLAEWRVLLDHALPTAWLPVLGYLGPAAAAIFTGSFVVEKIFAIPGVGQHFIDSALHRDHPLILATVLLYAALLVVFNLAVDVGYAWLDPRIRYE
;
A
#
# COMPACT_ATOMS: atom_id res chain seq x y z
N MET A 1 -2.21 -2.23 -26.20
CA MET A 1 -1.79 -1.41 -25.05
C MET A 1 -2.71 -0.22 -24.79
N LEU A 2 -2.79 0.81 -25.65
CA LEU A 2 -3.65 1.98 -25.37
C LEU A 2 -5.14 1.63 -25.19
N HIS A 3 -5.70 0.77 -26.06
CA HIS A 3 -7.08 0.30 -25.93
C HIS A 3 -7.32 -0.48 -24.63
N TYR A 4 -6.37 -1.34 -24.24
CA TYR A 4 -6.40 -2.10 -22.98
C TYR A 4 -6.37 -1.17 -21.76
N ILE A 5 -5.46 -0.19 -21.75
CA ILE A 5 -5.35 0.82 -20.69
C ILE A 5 -6.64 1.63 -20.58
N LEU A 6 -7.20 2.09 -21.70
CA LEU A 6 -8.46 2.83 -21.74
C LEU A 6 -9.64 1.99 -21.25
N ARG A 7 -9.75 0.74 -21.69
CA ARG A 7 -10.82 -0.17 -21.26
C ARG A 7 -10.73 -0.46 -19.77
N ARG A 8 -9.52 -0.64 -19.24
CA ARG A 8 -9.26 -0.82 -17.81
C ARG A 8 -9.62 0.44 -17.02
N LEU A 9 -9.25 1.62 -17.52
CA LEU A 9 -9.68 2.93 -16.99
C LEU A 9 -11.19 3.09 -16.91
N LEU A 10 -11.92 2.63 -17.94
CA LEU A 10 -13.38 2.66 -17.94
C LEU A 10 -13.99 1.73 -16.89
N TYR A 11 -13.43 0.54 -16.65
CA TYR A 11 -13.88 -0.35 -15.57
C TYR A 11 -13.60 0.20 -14.16
N PHE A 12 -12.67 1.14 -14.03
CA PHE A 12 -12.39 1.77 -12.74
C PHE A 12 -13.45 2.78 -12.31
N ILE A 13 -14.09 3.47 -13.25
CA ILE A 13 -15.17 4.42 -12.96
C ILE A 13 -16.30 3.77 -12.13
N PRO A 14 -16.94 2.66 -12.55
CA PRO A 14 -17.98 2.01 -11.76
C PRO A 14 -17.44 1.47 -10.43
N THR A 15 -16.15 1.06 -10.38
CA THR A 15 -15.52 0.59 -9.15
C THR A 15 -15.38 1.73 -8.13
N LEU A 16 -14.91 2.91 -8.55
CA LEU A 16 -14.81 4.09 -7.69
C LEU A 16 -16.18 4.56 -7.21
N ILE A 17 -17.19 4.55 -8.10
CA ILE A 17 -18.57 4.88 -7.72
C ILE A 17 -19.10 3.89 -6.69
N ALA A 18 -18.86 2.59 -6.87
CA ALA A 18 -19.29 1.57 -5.91
C ALA A 18 -18.61 1.75 -4.54
N ILE A 19 -17.29 1.99 -4.52
CA ILE A 19 -16.55 2.25 -3.29
C ILE A 19 -17.03 3.53 -2.61
N TYR A 20 -17.23 4.61 -3.37
CA TYR A 20 -17.78 5.87 -2.86
C TYR A 20 -19.17 5.68 -2.26
N THR A 21 -20.06 4.99 -2.98
CA THR A 21 -21.43 4.70 -2.52
C THR A 21 -21.42 3.90 -1.24
N LEU A 22 -20.58 2.86 -1.18
CA LEU A 22 -20.47 2.04 0.02
C LEU A 22 -19.94 2.84 1.20
N ALA A 23 -18.88 3.63 1.00
CA ALA A 23 -18.32 4.50 2.05
C ALA A 23 -19.35 5.52 2.55
N PHE A 24 -20.07 6.16 1.62
CA PHE A 24 -21.14 7.12 1.93
C PHE A 24 -22.28 6.47 2.74
N LEU A 25 -22.73 5.27 2.35
CA LEU A 25 -23.78 4.57 3.09
C LEU A 25 -23.32 4.12 4.47
N LEU A 26 -22.10 3.58 4.57
CA LEU A 26 -21.54 3.12 5.84
C LEU A 26 -21.34 4.27 6.84
N MET A 27 -20.85 5.42 6.38
CA MET A 27 -20.65 6.57 7.27
C MET A 27 -21.97 7.15 7.79
N HIS A 28 -23.05 7.11 7.00
CA HIS A 28 -24.39 7.55 7.44
C HIS A 28 -25.14 6.50 8.26
N ALA A 29 -24.83 5.21 8.07
CA ALA A 29 -25.40 4.13 8.87
C ALA A 29 -24.77 4.05 10.28
N ALA A 30 -23.58 4.61 10.47
CA ALA A 30 -22.93 4.65 11.77
C ALA A 30 -23.73 5.52 12.77
N PRO A 31 -24.04 5.01 13.97
CA PRO A 31 -24.93 5.72 14.90
C PRO A 31 -24.30 7.00 15.47
N GLY A 32 -25.01 8.12 15.38
CA GLY A 32 -24.71 9.43 16.01
C GLY A 32 -24.21 10.51 15.02
N SER A 33 -24.30 11.79 15.37
CA SER A 33 -23.87 12.88 14.48
C SER A 33 -22.35 13.07 14.46
N PRO A 34 -21.79 13.68 13.40
CA PRO A 34 -20.36 14.06 13.35
C PRO A 34 -19.94 14.98 14.50
N PHE A 35 -20.84 15.89 14.88
CA PHE A 35 -20.62 16.87 15.94
C PHE A 35 -21.01 16.36 17.33
N ALA A 36 -21.44 15.10 17.48
CA ALA A 36 -21.87 14.55 18.77
C ALA A 36 -20.75 14.48 19.82
N GLN A 37 -19.48 14.55 19.40
CA GLN A 37 -18.32 14.55 20.31
C GLN A 37 -17.99 15.96 20.82
N GLU A 38 -18.52 17.02 20.20
CA GLU A 38 -18.35 18.40 20.62
C GLU A 38 -19.41 18.72 21.70
N LYS A 39 -18.98 18.74 22.97
CA LYS A 39 -19.86 19.07 24.09
C LYS A 39 -20.31 20.53 23.99
N ASP A 40 -21.61 20.75 24.24
CA ASP A 40 -22.21 22.04 24.54
C ASP A 40 -22.13 23.10 23.40
N LEU A 41 -22.25 22.68 22.14
CA LEU A 41 -22.47 23.65 21.06
C LEU A 41 -23.88 24.26 21.20
N PRO A 42 -24.01 25.60 21.13
CA PRO A 42 -25.31 26.24 21.03
C PRO A 42 -26.09 25.69 19.82
N PRO A 43 -27.43 25.50 19.93
CA PRO A 43 -28.24 24.95 18.83
C PRO A 43 -28.09 25.71 17.51
N GLU A 44 -27.85 27.02 17.58
CA GLU A 44 -27.62 27.88 16.43
C GLU A 44 -26.31 27.56 15.70
N VAL A 45 -25.25 27.26 16.45
CA VAL A 45 -23.93 26.89 15.88
C VAL A 45 -23.98 25.48 15.28
N LEU A 46 -24.69 24.56 15.93
CA LEU A 46 -24.94 23.22 15.39
C LEU A 46 -25.67 23.29 14.05
N ALA A 47 -26.77 24.05 13.97
CA ALA A 47 -27.53 24.21 12.73
C ALA A 47 -26.71 24.86 11.62
N ALA A 48 -25.87 25.85 11.96
CA ALA A 48 -24.96 26.48 11.00
C ALA A 48 -23.93 25.49 10.44
N ARG A 49 -23.32 24.65 11.30
CA ARG A 49 -22.39 23.61 10.86
C ARG A 49 -23.07 22.51 10.07
N GLU A 50 -24.26 22.05 10.49
CA GLU A 50 -25.01 21.06 9.72
C GLU A 50 -25.36 21.57 8.32
N ALA A 51 -25.76 22.84 8.19
CA ALA A 51 -26.01 23.47 6.90
C ALA A 51 -24.74 23.64 6.05
N GLU A 52 -23.61 24.00 6.67
CA GLU A 52 -22.30 24.12 6.00
C GLU A 52 -21.91 22.81 5.31
N TYR A 53 -22.08 21.68 6.00
CA TYR A 53 -21.75 20.35 5.48
C TYR A 53 -22.94 19.62 4.80
N HIS A 54 -24.01 20.36 4.52
CA HIS A 54 -25.24 19.85 3.87
C HIS A 54 -25.92 18.69 4.61
N LEU A 55 -25.65 18.50 5.89
CA LEU A 55 -26.21 17.43 6.71
C LEU A 55 -27.72 17.63 6.94
N ASP A 56 -28.22 18.84 6.73
CA ASP A 56 -29.64 19.22 6.75
C ASP A 56 -30.42 18.79 5.48
N GLN A 57 -29.72 18.42 4.40
CA GLN A 57 -30.34 18.05 3.13
C GLN A 57 -30.70 16.56 3.04
N PRO A 58 -31.65 16.18 2.17
CA PRO A 58 -31.89 14.76 1.87
C PRO A 58 -30.63 14.02 1.41
N LEU A 59 -30.46 12.75 1.82
CA LEU A 59 -29.26 11.94 1.55
C LEU A 59 -28.83 11.92 0.08
N TRP A 60 -29.78 11.89 -0.86
CA TRP A 60 -29.44 11.89 -2.28
C TRP A 60 -28.79 13.20 -2.75
N LYS A 61 -29.14 14.35 -2.14
CA LYS A 61 -28.50 15.64 -2.42
C LYS A 61 -27.10 15.66 -1.84
N GLN A 62 -26.94 15.23 -0.59
CA GLN A 62 -25.64 15.11 0.06
C GLN A 62 -24.69 14.27 -0.79
N TYR A 63 -25.15 13.09 -1.22
CA TYR A 63 -24.38 12.19 -2.09
C TYR A 63 -23.86 12.88 -3.34
N LEU A 64 -24.70 13.66 -4.04
CA LEU A 64 -24.34 14.36 -5.28
C LEU A 64 -23.42 15.56 -5.03
N LEU A 65 -23.64 16.31 -3.95
CA LEU A 65 -22.82 17.47 -3.60
C LEU A 65 -21.40 17.04 -3.23
N TYR A 66 -21.26 16.07 -2.31
CA TYR A 66 -19.96 15.49 -1.97
C TYR A 66 -19.25 14.89 -3.20
N ALA A 67 -19.98 14.19 -4.06
CA ALA A 67 -19.41 13.62 -5.28
C ALA A 67 -18.92 14.70 -6.25
N ARG A 68 -19.66 15.81 -6.38
CA ARG A 68 -19.28 16.96 -7.21
C ARG A 68 -18.02 17.63 -6.68
N ASP A 69 -17.95 17.86 -5.38
CA ASP A 69 -16.81 18.56 -4.76
C ASP A 69 -15.52 17.74 -4.89
N LEU A 70 -15.61 16.43 -4.68
CA LEU A 70 -14.52 15.49 -4.90
C LEU A 70 -14.13 15.40 -6.38
N ALA A 71 -15.10 15.28 -7.29
CA ALA A 71 -14.84 15.21 -8.73
C ALA A 71 -14.21 16.49 -9.29
N SER A 72 -14.53 17.65 -8.71
CA SER A 72 -13.93 18.94 -9.08
C SER A 72 -12.52 19.15 -8.51
N LEU A 73 -12.02 18.21 -7.70
CA LEU A 73 -10.75 18.29 -6.96
C LEU A 73 -10.62 19.51 -6.04
N ARG A 74 -11.72 20.23 -5.78
CA ARG A 74 -11.76 21.31 -4.79
C ARG A 74 -11.87 20.74 -3.39
N GLY A 75 -12.59 19.62 -3.25
CA GLY A 75 -12.86 19.01 -1.95
C GLY A 75 -13.73 19.91 -1.05
N HIS A 76 -13.99 19.43 0.15
CA HIS A 76 -14.63 20.20 1.22
C HIS A 76 -13.62 20.47 2.33
N THR A 77 -13.94 21.39 3.24
CA THR A 77 -13.23 21.56 4.52
C THR A 77 -13.38 20.31 5.38
N SER A 78 -12.40 20.06 6.24
CA SER A 78 -12.43 18.96 7.21
C SER A 78 -13.31 19.32 8.41
N MET A 79 -14.16 18.39 8.83
CA MET A 79 -14.98 18.57 10.03
C MET A 79 -14.13 18.55 11.31
N ARG A 80 -12.97 17.88 11.28
CA ARG A 80 -12.06 17.75 12.44
C ARG A 80 -10.99 18.84 12.50
N TYR A 81 -10.48 19.23 11.34
CA TYR A 81 -9.44 20.23 11.19
C TYR A 81 -10.05 21.49 10.57
N GLU A 82 -10.57 22.36 11.45
CA GLU A 82 -11.21 23.61 11.05
C GLU A 82 -10.34 24.42 10.08
N ASP A 83 -11.00 25.03 9.11
CA ASP A 83 -10.40 25.85 8.04
C ASP A 83 -9.36 25.14 7.16
N ARG A 84 -9.24 23.81 7.25
CA ARG A 84 -8.34 23.03 6.37
C ARG A 84 -9.11 22.29 5.31
N ASN A 85 -8.78 22.58 4.06
CA ASN A 85 -9.29 21.84 2.92
C ASN A 85 -8.72 20.40 2.92
N VAL A 86 -9.61 19.42 2.79
CA VAL A 86 -9.23 18.00 2.82
C VAL A 86 -8.24 17.65 1.72
N ILE A 87 -8.42 18.15 0.50
CA ILE A 87 -7.57 17.79 -0.63
C ILE A 87 -6.26 18.57 -0.58
N HIS A 88 -6.33 19.89 -0.45
CA HIS A 88 -5.17 20.77 -0.63
C HIS A 88 -4.30 20.89 0.62
N ASP A 89 -4.89 20.93 1.81
CA ASP A 89 -4.16 21.21 3.05
C ASP A 89 -3.81 19.95 3.83
N ILE A 90 -4.53 18.84 3.60
CA ILE A 90 -4.35 17.58 4.32
C ILE A 90 -3.77 16.50 3.41
N LEU A 91 -4.45 16.13 2.33
CA LEU A 91 -4.04 15.00 1.50
C LEU A 91 -2.85 15.34 0.58
N ALA A 92 -2.82 16.51 -0.03
CA ALA A 92 -1.74 16.88 -0.96
C ALA A 92 -0.34 16.91 -0.30
N PRO A 93 -0.17 17.41 0.95
CA PRO A 93 1.12 17.32 1.64
C PRO A 93 1.45 15.90 2.14
N ALA A 94 0.45 15.12 2.56
CA ALA A 94 0.63 13.79 3.13
C ALA A 94 0.90 12.71 2.06
N LEU A 95 0.34 12.87 0.86
CA LEU A 95 0.42 11.87 -0.21
C LEU A 95 1.87 11.58 -0.67
N PRO A 96 2.74 12.59 -0.94
CA PRO A 96 4.14 12.35 -1.29
C PRO A 96 4.91 11.59 -0.21
N VAL A 97 4.57 11.81 1.06
CA VAL A 97 5.20 11.14 2.22
C VAL A 97 4.88 9.66 2.20
N SER A 98 3.60 9.29 2.14
CA SER A 98 3.18 7.90 2.05
C SER A 98 3.67 7.22 0.76
N LEU A 99 3.69 7.96 -0.37
CA LEU A 99 4.22 7.45 -1.63
C LEU A 99 5.71 7.10 -1.55
N ALA A 100 6.53 8.03 -1.04
CA ALA A 100 7.97 7.82 -0.89
C ALA A 100 8.27 6.65 0.06
N LEU A 101 7.55 6.57 1.18
CA LEU A 101 7.69 5.45 2.12
C LEU A 101 7.31 4.10 1.47
N GLY A 102 6.17 4.05 0.77
CA GLY A 102 5.71 2.83 0.15
C GLY A 102 6.60 2.36 -1.00
N VAL A 103 7.14 3.28 -1.81
CA VAL A 103 8.13 2.95 -2.85
C VAL A 103 9.41 2.38 -2.24
N LEU A 104 9.90 2.99 -1.16
CA LEU A 104 11.09 2.47 -0.46
C LEU A 104 10.83 1.09 0.15
N ALA A 105 9.68 0.90 0.81
CA ALA A 105 9.28 -0.38 1.40
C ALA A 105 9.16 -1.48 0.33
N LEU A 106 8.50 -1.18 -0.79
CA LEU A 106 8.33 -2.13 -1.90
C LEU A 106 9.66 -2.46 -2.57
N GLY A 107 10.52 -1.44 -2.79
CA GLY A 107 11.86 -1.63 -3.35
C GLY A 107 12.73 -2.53 -2.46
N LEU A 108 12.75 -2.27 -1.15
CA LEU A 108 13.42 -3.13 -0.17
C LEU A 108 12.84 -4.53 -0.17
N ALA A 109 11.51 -4.66 -0.22
CA ALA A 109 10.86 -5.96 -0.24
C ALA A 109 11.23 -6.80 -1.46
N VAL A 110 11.25 -6.17 -2.64
CA VAL A 110 11.71 -6.81 -3.87
C VAL A 110 13.16 -7.23 -3.72
N VAL A 111 14.08 -6.31 -3.39
CA VAL A 111 15.52 -6.63 -3.32
C VAL A 111 15.81 -7.74 -2.30
N VAL A 112 15.32 -7.59 -1.07
CA VAL A 112 15.57 -8.55 0.01
C VAL A 112 14.86 -9.87 -0.24
N GLY A 113 13.60 -9.82 -0.70
CA GLY A 113 12.82 -10.99 -1.03
C GLY A 113 13.46 -11.82 -2.15
N THR A 114 13.84 -11.18 -3.26
CA THR A 114 14.54 -11.85 -4.37
C THR A 114 15.83 -12.49 -3.89
N ALA A 115 16.67 -11.72 -3.19
CA ALA A 115 17.97 -12.20 -2.75
C ALA A 115 17.83 -13.41 -1.82
N ALA A 116 16.92 -13.35 -0.85
CA ALA A 116 16.64 -14.45 0.05
C ALA A 116 16.10 -15.69 -0.69
N GLY A 117 15.16 -15.50 -1.63
CA GLY A 117 14.58 -16.58 -2.42
C GLY A 117 15.59 -17.26 -3.34
N VAL A 118 16.41 -16.47 -4.07
CA VAL A 118 17.48 -16.98 -4.94
C VAL A 118 18.54 -17.72 -4.12
N ALA A 119 18.99 -17.14 -3.01
CA ALA A 119 20.02 -17.75 -2.17
C ALA A 119 19.54 -19.08 -1.56
N SER A 120 18.29 -19.13 -1.10
CA SER A 120 17.64 -20.34 -0.58
C SER A 120 17.49 -21.42 -1.67
N ALA A 121 17.05 -21.05 -2.88
CA ALA A 121 16.90 -21.99 -4.00
C ALA A 121 18.24 -22.48 -4.60
N ALA A 122 19.31 -21.67 -4.50
CA ALA A 122 20.64 -22.06 -4.96
C ALA A 122 21.25 -23.20 -4.12
N ARG A 123 20.84 -23.33 -2.86
CA ARG A 123 21.30 -24.40 -1.94
C ARG A 123 20.11 -24.98 -1.17
N PRO A 124 19.23 -25.75 -1.82
CA PRO A 124 18.05 -26.29 -1.17
C PRO A 124 18.44 -27.23 -0.03
N ARG A 125 17.66 -27.22 1.06
CA ARG A 125 17.89 -28.00 2.30
C ARG A 125 19.18 -27.65 3.05
N SER A 126 19.82 -26.54 2.71
CA SER A 126 20.96 -26.02 3.49
C SER A 126 20.49 -25.18 4.69
N ALA A 127 21.40 -24.87 5.61
CA ALA A 127 21.11 -23.96 6.72
C ALA A 127 20.62 -22.59 6.24
N LEU A 128 21.15 -22.09 5.10
CA LEU A 128 20.71 -20.83 4.51
C LEU A 128 19.24 -20.92 4.06
N ASP A 129 18.86 -22.02 3.41
CA ASP A 129 17.47 -22.27 3.01
C ASP A 129 16.53 -22.27 4.23
N TYR A 130 16.86 -23.05 5.27
CA TYR A 130 16.06 -23.10 6.49
C TYR A 130 15.96 -21.76 7.20
N LEU A 131 17.06 -21.01 7.33
CA LEU A 131 17.06 -19.69 7.97
C LEU A 131 16.26 -18.66 7.18
N ALA A 132 16.42 -18.63 5.86
CA ALA A 132 15.66 -17.73 4.99
C ALA A 132 14.15 -18.03 5.06
N MET A 133 13.77 -19.32 5.02
CA MET A 133 12.36 -19.73 5.07
C MET A 133 11.75 -19.58 6.46
N ALA A 134 12.50 -19.82 7.53
CA ALA A 134 12.07 -19.52 8.89
C ALA A 134 11.85 -18.01 9.09
N GLY A 135 12.79 -17.18 8.61
CA GLY A 135 12.66 -15.72 8.62
C GLY A 135 11.43 -15.24 7.83
N ALA A 136 11.21 -15.79 6.63
CA ALA A 136 10.01 -15.50 5.85
C ALA A 136 8.72 -15.92 6.59
N MET A 137 8.70 -17.10 7.20
CA MET A 137 7.55 -17.58 7.97
C MET A 137 7.22 -16.65 9.14
N ILE A 138 8.24 -16.19 9.87
CA ILE A 138 8.07 -15.17 10.91
C ILE A 138 7.48 -13.90 10.31
N GLY A 139 8.07 -13.36 9.24
CA GLY A 139 7.59 -12.15 8.57
C GLY A 139 6.13 -12.24 8.09
N ILE A 140 5.67 -13.43 7.69
CA ILE A 140 4.28 -13.67 7.27
C ILE A 140 3.33 -13.80 8.47
N SER A 141 3.78 -14.43 9.55
CA SER A 141 2.95 -14.72 10.72
C SER A 141 2.74 -13.53 11.66
N GLN A 142 3.65 -12.55 11.63
CA GLN A 142 3.62 -11.42 12.56
C GLN A 142 2.84 -10.25 11.97
N PRO A 143 1.96 -9.60 12.77
CA PRO A 143 1.40 -8.31 12.39
C PRO A 143 2.50 -7.27 12.14
N SER A 144 2.29 -6.37 11.17
CA SER A 144 3.26 -5.33 10.81
C SER A 144 3.66 -4.44 11.99
N PHE A 145 2.73 -4.17 12.91
CA PHE A 145 3.00 -3.38 14.12
C PHE A 145 3.98 -4.06 15.07
N VAL A 146 3.96 -5.41 15.17
CA VAL A 146 4.90 -6.16 16.01
C VAL A 146 6.30 -6.01 15.47
N ILE A 147 6.47 -6.16 14.15
CA ILE A 147 7.74 -5.95 13.47
C ILE A 147 8.21 -4.51 13.67
N ALA A 148 7.33 -3.52 13.46
CA ALA A 148 7.63 -2.10 13.69
C ALA A 148 8.11 -1.82 15.12
N SER A 149 7.36 -2.27 16.13
CA SER A 149 7.70 -2.09 17.54
C SER A 149 9.01 -2.78 17.92
N LEU A 150 9.27 -3.98 17.39
CA LEU A 150 10.53 -4.70 17.64
C LEU A 150 11.72 -3.98 17.01
N LEU A 151 11.59 -3.56 15.74
CA LEU A 151 12.62 -2.80 15.04
C LEU A 151 12.96 -1.50 15.78
N MET A 152 11.93 -0.78 16.24
CA MET A 152 12.12 0.42 17.05
C MET A 152 12.80 0.11 18.40
N ALA A 153 12.37 -0.93 19.12
CA ALA A 153 12.98 -1.34 20.39
C ALA A 153 14.47 -1.68 20.26
N VAL A 154 14.83 -2.43 19.22
CA VAL A 154 16.20 -2.88 19.00
C VAL A 154 17.06 -1.73 18.46
N PHE A 155 16.67 -1.13 17.33
CA PHE A 155 17.54 -0.21 16.61
C PHE A 155 17.47 1.24 17.10
N ALA A 156 16.32 1.69 17.61
CA ALA A 156 16.18 3.05 18.09
C ALA A 156 16.45 3.19 19.59
N PHE A 157 15.91 2.27 20.43
CA PHE A 157 16.08 2.37 21.88
C PHE A 157 17.34 1.65 22.41
N SER A 158 17.57 0.41 21.99
CA SER A 158 18.67 -0.40 22.55
C SER A 158 20.02 -0.05 21.92
N LEU A 159 20.11 -0.10 20.59
CA LEU A 159 21.34 0.16 19.84
C LEU A 159 21.56 1.65 19.56
N ARG A 160 20.49 2.45 19.51
CA ARG A 160 20.49 3.88 19.15
C ARG A 160 21.17 4.18 17.80
N TRP A 161 21.05 3.24 16.85
CA TRP A 161 21.61 3.38 15.49
C TRP A 161 20.73 4.25 14.60
N LEU A 162 19.41 4.18 14.82
CA LEU A 162 18.41 4.83 13.98
C LEU A 162 17.46 5.66 14.85
N PRO A 163 16.87 6.73 14.30
CA PRO A 163 15.92 7.57 15.02
C PRO A 163 14.62 6.81 15.31
N VAL A 164 13.92 7.22 16.38
CA VAL A 164 12.66 6.60 16.83
C VAL A 164 11.52 6.83 15.86
N GLY A 165 11.55 7.94 15.11
CA GLY A 165 10.49 8.30 14.17
C GLY A 165 10.64 9.72 13.62
N GLY A 166 9.65 10.15 12.86
CA GLY A 166 9.55 11.44 12.19
C GLY A 166 9.75 11.37 10.69
N TRP A 167 9.90 12.53 10.07
CA TRP A 167 10.06 12.67 8.62
C TRP A 167 11.06 13.77 8.28
N GLY A 168 11.74 13.63 7.14
CA GLY A 168 12.68 14.64 6.61
C GLY A 168 14.14 14.19 6.55
N SER A 169 14.53 13.11 7.23
CA SER A 169 15.86 12.52 7.12
C SER A 169 15.81 11.07 6.62
N PRO A 170 16.80 10.60 5.82
CA PRO A 170 16.82 9.22 5.33
C PRO A 170 16.79 8.17 6.45
N GLY A 171 17.44 8.45 7.59
CA GLY A 171 17.47 7.55 8.74
C GLY A 171 16.08 7.28 9.34
N GLN A 172 15.17 8.26 9.28
CA GLN A 172 13.79 8.10 9.75
C GLN A 172 12.94 7.20 8.85
N MET A 173 13.35 6.98 7.60
CA MET A 173 12.60 6.15 6.65
C MET A 173 13.00 4.67 6.72
N VAL A 174 14.16 4.34 7.30
CA VAL A 174 14.73 2.98 7.28
C VAL A 174 13.85 1.99 8.06
N LEU A 175 13.61 2.25 9.36
CA LEU A 175 12.81 1.33 10.19
C LEU A 175 11.36 1.18 9.70
N PRO A 176 10.65 2.27 9.34
CA PRO A 176 9.31 2.15 8.77
C PRO A 176 9.29 1.35 7.47
N ALA A 177 10.24 1.58 6.55
CA ALA A 177 10.27 0.89 5.27
C ALA A 177 10.60 -0.60 5.44
N LEU A 178 11.48 -0.95 6.39
CA LEU A 178 11.75 -2.35 6.75
C LEU A 178 10.51 -3.02 7.36
N ALA A 179 9.81 -2.35 8.28
CA ALA A 179 8.61 -2.89 8.89
C ALA A 179 7.49 -3.13 7.87
N LEU A 180 7.27 -2.14 6.99
CA LEU A 180 6.23 -2.18 5.96
C LEU A 180 6.57 -3.18 4.83
N GLY A 181 7.86 -3.28 4.48
CA GLY A 181 8.36 -4.18 3.45
C GLY A 181 8.55 -5.63 3.91
N ALA A 182 8.60 -5.91 5.21
CA ALA A 182 8.91 -7.26 5.73
C ALA A 182 7.94 -8.34 5.25
N LEU A 183 6.64 -8.07 5.30
CA LEU A 183 5.60 -9.01 4.87
C LEU A 183 5.70 -9.27 3.35
N PRO A 184 5.69 -8.24 2.48
CA PRO A 184 5.94 -8.43 1.05
C PRO A 184 7.27 -9.14 0.74
N ALA A 185 8.36 -8.81 1.44
CA ALA A 185 9.66 -9.45 1.24
C ALA A 185 9.61 -10.95 1.49
N ALA A 186 8.92 -11.36 2.56
CA ALA A 186 8.74 -12.76 2.92
C ALA A 186 7.90 -13.54 1.89
N TYR A 187 6.82 -12.94 1.39
CA TYR A 187 6.02 -13.53 0.31
C TYR A 187 6.84 -13.66 -0.99
N ILE A 188 7.57 -12.61 -1.36
CA ILE A 188 8.45 -12.60 -2.54
C ILE A 188 9.50 -13.70 -2.41
N ALA A 189 10.20 -13.79 -1.27
CA ALA A 189 11.22 -14.82 -1.04
C ALA A 189 10.66 -16.24 -1.26
N ARG A 190 9.45 -16.51 -0.77
CA ARG A 190 8.81 -17.82 -0.94
C ARG A 190 8.40 -18.11 -2.39
N LEU A 191 7.84 -17.12 -3.09
CA LEU A 191 7.47 -17.25 -4.50
C LEU A 191 8.69 -17.50 -5.37
N VAL A 192 9.74 -16.69 -5.21
CA VAL A 192 11.02 -16.82 -5.93
C VAL A 192 11.63 -18.18 -5.67
N ARG A 193 11.71 -18.60 -4.40
CA ARG A 193 12.28 -19.90 -4.06
C ARG A 193 11.54 -21.03 -4.76
N THR A 194 10.20 -21.01 -4.71
CA THR A 194 9.37 -22.07 -5.31
C THR A 194 9.55 -22.09 -6.82
N GLY A 195 9.45 -20.94 -7.49
CA GLY A 195 9.66 -20.83 -8.94
C GLY A 195 11.08 -21.22 -9.36
N MET A 196 12.10 -20.85 -8.58
CA MET A 196 13.49 -21.23 -8.88
C MET A 196 13.69 -22.74 -8.80
N LEU A 197 13.13 -23.41 -7.80
CA LEU A 197 13.24 -24.87 -7.68
C LEU A 197 12.59 -25.61 -8.84
N GLU A 198 11.44 -25.12 -9.31
CA GLU A 198 10.78 -25.65 -10.52
C GLU A 198 11.63 -25.41 -11.76
N VAL A 199 12.07 -24.18 -12.00
CA VAL A 199 12.81 -23.81 -13.22
C VAL A 199 14.19 -24.47 -13.28
N LEU A 200 14.89 -24.61 -12.16
CA LEU A 200 16.21 -25.26 -12.10
C LEU A 200 16.18 -26.75 -12.48
N SER A 201 15.00 -27.37 -12.47
CA SER A 201 14.80 -28.76 -12.92
C SER A 201 14.54 -28.90 -14.44
N ALA A 202 14.37 -27.78 -15.15
CA ALA A 202 14.03 -27.77 -16.57
C ALA A 202 15.21 -28.11 -17.51
N ASP A 203 14.92 -28.68 -18.69
CA ASP A 203 15.95 -29.13 -19.64
C ASP A 203 16.80 -28.01 -20.25
N PHE A 204 16.25 -26.81 -20.40
CA PHE A 204 17.04 -25.67 -20.90
C PHE A 204 18.12 -25.24 -19.90
N ILE A 205 17.90 -25.44 -18.59
CA ILE A 205 18.91 -25.21 -17.54
C ILE A 205 20.02 -26.27 -17.62
N ARG A 206 19.67 -27.54 -17.85
CA ARG A 206 20.66 -28.60 -18.09
C ARG A 206 21.54 -28.28 -19.30
N THR A 207 20.94 -27.76 -20.36
CA THR A 207 21.65 -27.32 -21.56
C THR A 207 22.58 -26.13 -21.27
N ALA A 208 22.12 -25.15 -20.48
CA ALA A 208 22.93 -24.01 -20.05
C ALA A 208 24.17 -24.45 -19.25
N ARG A 209 24.00 -25.39 -18.30
CA ARG A 209 25.12 -25.98 -17.54
C ARG A 209 26.07 -26.80 -18.44
N ALA A 210 25.54 -27.57 -19.38
CA ALA A 210 26.35 -28.35 -20.33
C ALA A 210 27.22 -27.48 -21.25
N LYS A 211 26.78 -26.23 -21.51
CA LYS A 211 27.57 -25.21 -22.23
C LYS A 211 28.68 -24.56 -21.37
N GLY A 212 28.85 -24.99 -20.11
CA GLY A 212 29.91 -24.50 -19.22
C GLY A 212 29.62 -23.13 -18.59
N LEU A 213 28.37 -22.67 -18.57
CA LEU A 213 28.01 -21.42 -17.92
C LEU A 213 28.22 -21.52 -16.40
N ALA A 214 28.75 -20.44 -15.80
CA ALA A 214 28.91 -20.34 -14.36
C ALA A 214 27.54 -20.40 -13.65
N GLU A 215 27.48 -21.04 -12.47
CA GLU A 215 26.22 -21.28 -11.76
C GLU A 215 25.47 -19.97 -11.44
N TRP A 216 26.19 -18.87 -11.15
CA TRP A 216 25.54 -17.57 -10.91
C TRP A 216 24.82 -17.02 -12.16
N ARG A 217 25.33 -17.27 -13.37
CA ARG A 217 24.66 -16.90 -14.63
C ARG A 217 23.47 -17.80 -14.89
N VAL A 218 23.58 -19.09 -14.58
CA VAL A 218 22.45 -20.03 -14.64
C VAL A 218 21.32 -19.57 -13.72
N LEU A 219 21.65 -19.12 -12.50
CA LEU A 219 20.67 -18.62 -11.54
C LEU A 219 20.06 -17.27 -11.98
N LEU A 220 20.88 -16.26 -12.27
CA LEU A 220 20.41 -14.89 -12.50
C LEU A 220 19.90 -14.63 -13.92
N ASP A 221 20.56 -15.19 -14.95
CA ASP A 221 20.25 -14.87 -16.34
C ASP A 221 19.24 -15.85 -16.95
N HIS A 222 19.17 -17.09 -16.45
CA HIS A 222 18.31 -18.14 -17.02
C HIS A 222 17.14 -18.55 -16.12
N ALA A 223 17.39 -18.81 -14.83
CA ALA A 223 16.35 -19.31 -13.94
C ALA A 223 15.46 -18.18 -13.38
N LEU A 224 16.08 -17.11 -12.85
CA LEU A 224 15.38 -16.03 -12.16
C LEU A 224 14.30 -15.33 -13.01
N PRO A 225 14.53 -14.98 -14.31
CA PRO A 225 13.51 -14.30 -15.10
C PRO A 225 12.21 -15.10 -15.20
N THR A 226 12.31 -16.42 -15.31
CA THR A 226 11.14 -17.32 -15.36
C THR A 226 10.52 -17.50 -13.98
N ALA A 227 11.34 -17.67 -12.95
CA ALA A 227 10.89 -17.82 -11.57
C ALA A 227 10.24 -16.55 -10.98
N TRP A 228 10.48 -15.38 -11.59
CA TRP A 228 9.94 -14.09 -11.15
C TRP A 228 8.52 -13.80 -11.65
N LEU A 229 8.01 -14.57 -12.62
CA LEU A 229 6.67 -14.35 -13.19
C LEU A 229 5.54 -14.34 -12.14
N PRO A 230 5.51 -15.24 -11.13
CA PRO A 230 4.52 -15.19 -10.06
C PRO A 230 4.69 -13.97 -9.15
N VAL A 231 5.91 -13.46 -9.01
CA VAL A 231 6.18 -12.29 -8.17
C VAL A 231 5.55 -11.04 -8.77
N LEU A 232 5.62 -10.87 -10.09
CA LEU A 232 4.97 -9.74 -10.79
C LEU A 232 3.48 -9.66 -10.46
N GLY A 233 2.79 -10.79 -10.43
CA GLY A 233 1.36 -10.87 -10.12
C GLY A 233 1.03 -10.53 -8.69
N TYR A 234 1.98 -10.81 -7.80
CA TYR A 234 1.88 -10.42 -6.41
C TYR A 234 2.18 -8.92 -6.19
N LEU A 235 3.02 -8.28 -7.00
CA LEU A 235 3.42 -6.88 -6.80
C LEU A 235 2.24 -5.91 -6.82
N GLY A 236 1.17 -6.19 -7.58
CA GLY A 236 0.03 -5.28 -7.70
C GLY A 236 -0.74 -5.18 -6.38
N PRO A 237 -1.28 -6.31 -5.89
CA PRO A 237 -1.88 -6.38 -4.57
C PRO A 237 -0.92 -5.99 -3.44
N ALA A 238 0.36 -6.32 -3.53
CA ALA A 238 1.35 -5.96 -2.51
C ALA A 238 1.60 -4.45 -2.44
N ALA A 239 1.74 -3.78 -3.58
CA ALA A 239 1.84 -2.33 -3.63
C ALA A 239 0.59 -1.69 -3.01
N ALA A 240 -0.61 -2.09 -3.46
CA ALA A 240 -1.86 -1.59 -2.89
C ALA A 240 -1.92 -1.79 -1.36
N ALA A 241 -1.55 -2.99 -0.87
CA ALA A 241 -1.53 -3.29 0.55
C ALA A 241 -0.49 -2.46 1.34
N ILE A 242 0.67 -2.12 0.76
CA ILE A 242 1.67 -1.24 1.37
C ILE A 242 1.10 0.18 1.53
N PHE A 243 0.48 0.71 0.48
CA PHE A 243 -0.05 2.08 0.51
C PHE A 243 -1.30 2.20 1.37
N THR A 244 -2.14 1.15 1.44
CA THR A 244 -3.30 1.12 2.34
C THR A 244 -2.92 0.74 3.77
N GLY A 245 -1.92 -0.14 3.96
CA GLY A 245 -1.50 -0.67 5.26
C GLY A 245 -0.41 0.14 5.96
N SER A 246 0.01 1.26 5.38
CA SER A 246 1.01 2.14 5.97
C SER A 246 0.53 2.79 7.27
N PHE A 247 -0.78 2.92 7.50
CA PHE A 247 -1.31 3.72 8.62
C PHE A 247 -0.79 3.29 10.00
N VAL A 248 -0.66 1.98 10.27
CA VAL A 248 -0.17 1.51 11.57
C VAL A 248 1.30 1.84 11.74
N VAL A 249 2.08 1.63 10.68
CA VAL A 249 3.52 1.90 10.66
C VAL A 249 3.78 3.41 10.75
N GLU A 250 3.04 4.21 9.97
CA GLU A 250 3.10 5.68 10.00
C GLU A 250 2.79 6.22 11.40
N LYS A 251 1.76 5.68 12.07
CA LYS A 251 1.43 6.09 13.44
C LYS A 251 2.51 5.72 14.46
N ILE A 252 3.08 4.52 14.36
CA ILE A 252 4.14 4.05 15.28
C ILE A 252 5.41 4.90 15.15
N PHE A 253 5.78 5.24 13.91
CA PHE A 253 7.00 6.01 13.62
C PHE A 253 6.74 7.51 13.47
N ALA A 254 5.55 8.02 13.83
CA ALA A 254 5.17 9.43 13.73
C ALA A 254 5.44 10.07 12.35
N ILE A 255 5.09 9.34 11.29
CA ILE A 255 5.23 9.78 9.90
C ILE A 255 3.95 10.55 9.50
N PRO A 256 4.07 11.77 8.96
CA PRO A 256 2.93 12.59 8.54
C PRO A 256 2.38 12.12 7.18
N GLY A 257 1.90 10.88 7.13
CA GLY A 257 1.34 10.26 5.93
C GLY A 257 -0.20 10.25 5.91
N VAL A 258 -0.75 9.80 4.78
CA VAL A 258 -2.19 9.71 4.53
C VAL A 258 -2.88 8.74 5.48
N GLY A 259 -2.18 7.69 5.93
CA GLY A 259 -2.73 6.64 6.77
C GLY A 259 -3.21 7.14 8.11
N GLN A 260 -2.50 8.10 8.71
CA GLN A 260 -2.94 8.71 9.96
C GLN A 260 -4.28 9.46 9.76
N HIS A 261 -4.41 10.23 8.68
CA HIS A 261 -5.63 10.98 8.38
C HIS A 261 -6.83 10.06 8.12
N PHE A 262 -6.61 8.88 7.54
CA PHE A 262 -7.67 7.88 7.39
C PHE A 262 -8.23 7.43 8.75
N ILE A 263 -7.36 7.02 9.70
CA ILE A 263 -7.82 6.61 11.04
C ILE A 263 -8.48 7.77 11.77
N ASP A 264 -7.84 8.94 11.76
CA ASP A 264 -8.32 10.10 12.51
C ASP A 264 -9.69 10.55 11.95
N SER A 265 -9.89 10.48 10.63
CA SER A 265 -11.19 10.79 10.02
C SER A 265 -12.29 9.82 10.45
N ALA A 266 -11.98 8.52 10.52
CA ALA A 266 -12.92 7.51 10.95
C ALA A 266 -13.28 7.65 12.44
N LEU A 267 -12.31 7.94 13.31
CA LEU A 267 -12.52 8.10 14.75
C LEU A 267 -13.31 9.38 15.09
N HIS A 268 -13.08 10.46 14.35
CA HIS A 268 -13.73 11.74 14.56
C HIS A 268 -14.92 12.00 13.63
N ARG A 269 -15.33 11.00 12.83
CA ARG A 269 -16.51 11.08 11.93
C ARG A 269 -16.43 12.23 10.92
N ASP A 270 -15.23 12.50 10.42
CA ASP A 270 -15.00 13.54 9.42
C ASP A 270 -15.41 13.03 8.03
N HIS A 271 -16.67 13.25 7.66
CA HIS A 271 -17.25 12.73 6.42
C HIS A 271 -16.47 13.14 5.16
N PRO A 272 -16.15 14.44 4.94
CA PRO A 272 -15.29 14.86 3.83
C PRO A 272 -13.97 14.10 3.74
N LEU A 273 -13.26 13.97 4.87
CA LEU A 273 -11.95 13.34 4.91
C LEU A 273 -12.03 11.82 4.72
N ILE A 274 -13.05 11.15 5.27
CA ILE A 274 -13.30 9.72 5.04
C ILE A 274 -13.52 9.46 3.54
N LEU A 275 -14.42 10.20 2.89
CA LEU A 275 -14.74 9.98 1.47
C LEU A 275 -13.52 10.23 0.58
N ALA A 276 -12.77 11.31 0.86
CA ALA A 276 -11.57 11.64 0.10
C ALA A 276 -10.46 10.59 0.28
N THR A 277 -10.19 10.15 1.52
CA THR A 277 -9.15 9.15 1.80
C THR A 277 -9.48 7.78 1.22
N VAL A 278 -10.74 7.32 1.33
CA VAL A 278 -11.19 6.04 0.75
C VAL A 278 -11.06 6.07 -0.77
N LEU A 279 -11.50 7.15 -1.42
CA LEU A 279 -11.35 7.30 -2.87
C LEU A 279 -9.89 7.40 -3.31
N LEU A 280 -9.05 8.09 -2.54
CA LEU A 280 -7.61 8.17 -2.79
C LEU A 280 -6.98 6.77 -2.76
N TYR A 281 -7.29 5.95 -1.76
CA TYR A 281 -6.80 4.57 -1.71
C TYR A 281 -7.31 3.71 -2.86
N ALA A 282 -8.59 3.84 -3.21
CA ALA A 282 -9.16 3.14 -4.35
C ALA A 282 -8.46 3.53 -5.67
N ALA A 283 -8.21 4.82 -5.87
CA ALA A 283 -7.49 5.33 -7.03
C ALA A 283 -6.03 4.83 -7.07
N LEU A 284 -5.34 4.83 -5.92
CA LEU A 284 -3.97 4.30 -5.82
C LEU A 284 -3.92 2.81 -6.15
N LEU A 285 -4.81 2.00 -5.59
CA LEU A 285 -4.90 0.57 -5.88
C LEU A 285 -5.06 0.31 -7.37
N VAL A 286 -5.95 1.07 -8.01
CA VAL A 286 -6.20 1.03 -9.44
C VAL A 286 -4.94 1.36 -10.25
N VAL A 287 -4.24 2.44 -9.89
CA VAL A 287 -3.01 2.87 -10.54
C VAL A 287 -1.91 1.81 -10.41
N PHE A 288 -1.72 1.23 -9.22
CA PHE A 288 -0.71 0.20 -9.00
C PHE A 288 -1.02 -1.12 -9.71
N ASN A 289 -2.28 -1.54 -9.72
CA ASN A 289 -2.69 -2.70 -10.50
C ASN A 289 -2.41 -2.47 -11.99
N LEU A 290 -2.80 -1.31 -12.53
CA LEU A 290 -2.51 -0.95 -13.92
C LEU A 290 -1.01 -0.95 -14.23
N ALA A 291 -0.18 -0.42 -13.31
CA ALA A 291 1.27 -0.43 -13.46
C ALA A 291 1.82 -1.86 -13.55
N VAL A 292 1.27 -2.79 -12.79
CA VAL A 292 1.66 -4.21 -12.81
C VAL A 292 1.21 -4.91 -14.09
N ASP A 293 0.01 -4.62 -14.60
CA ASP A 293 -0.42 -5.20 -15.89
C ASP A 293 0.48 -4.72 -17.03
N VAL A 294 0.86 -3.44 -17.02
CA VAL A 294 1.82 -2.89 -17.98
C VAL A 294 3.19 -3.58 -17.81
N GLY A 295 3.62 -3.82 -16.57
CA GLY A 295 4.83 -4.60 -16.28
C GLY A 295 4.78 -6.01 -16.87
N TYR A 296 3.65 -6.72 -16.72
CA TYR A 296 3.42 -8.02 -17.36
C TYR A 296 3.52 -7.95 -18.87
N ALA A 297 2.92 -6.93 -19.47
CA ALA A 297 2.93 -6.69 -20.90
C ALA A 297 4.35 -6.52 -21.47
N TRP A 298 5.26 -5.95 -20.67
CA TRP A 298 6.64 -5.71 -21.05
C TRP A 298 7.53 -6.94 -20.84
N LEU A 299 7.31 -7.69 -19.76
CA LEU A 299 8.10 -8.87 -19.41
C LEU A 299 7.72 -10.13 -20.19
N ASP A 300 6.44 -10.28 -20.56
CA ASP A 300 5.99 -11.39 -21.41
C ASP A 300 5.25 -10.87 -22.66
N PRO A 301 5.96 -10.69 -23.78
CA PRO A 301 5.37 -10.26 -25.05
C PRO A 301 4.42 -11.30 -25.68
N ARG A 302 4.29 -12.50 -25.09
CA ARG A 302 3.32 -13.53 -25.54
C ARG A 302 1.93 -13.30 -24.97
N ILE A 303 1.77 -12.44 -23.96
CA ILE A 303 0.48 -12.00 -23.44
C ILE A 303 -0.10 -11.00 -24.46
N ARG A 304 -0.71 -11.55 -25.52
CA ARG A 304 -1.57 -10.79 -26.43
C ARG A 304 -2.86 -10.46 -25.68
N TYR A 305 -2.95 -9.22 -25.22
CA TYR A 305 -4.21 -8.66 -24.72
C TYR A 305 -5.19 -8.54 -25.89
N GLU A 306 -6.19 -9.43 -25.93
CA GLU A 306 -7.43 -9.22 -26.70
C GLU A 306 -8.30 -8.14 -26.04
#